data_AF-A0A199VPE1-F1
#
_entry.id   AF-A0A199VPE1-F1
#
_cell.length_a   1.000
_cell.length_b   1.000
_cell.length_c   1.000
_cell.angle_alpha   90.00
_cell.angle_beta   90.00
_cell.angle_gamma   90.00
#
_symmetry.space_group_name_H-M   'P 1'
#
loop_
_entity.id
_entity.type
_entity.pdbx_description
1 polymer ?
#
loop_
_entity_poly.entity_id
_entity_poly.type
_entity_poly.pdbx_seq_one_letter_code
_entity_poly.pdbx_strand_id
1 'polypeptide(L)'
;TTNILQNHYPERLAISFLYDAPRVFEAFWKVVKYFLDQKTFQKVTFVYSNNEESKKLLHKHFDPETLPVEFGGENKTEEYDHDEFSKMMTSDDMKFASFWASEETNGAPNDVRIGHSASREVEVASEPSYVSAQAN
;
A
#
# COMPACT_ATOMS: atom_id res chain seq x y z
N THR A 1 -5.29 -15.86 5.85
CA THR A 1 -4.79 -14.57 5.31
C THR A 1 -5.46 -13.36 5.95
N THR A 2 -6.77 -13.35 6.21
CA THR A 2 -7.50 -12.20 6.83
C THR A 2 -7.02 -11.79 8.22
N ASN A 3 -6.38 -12.70 8.96
CA ASN A 3 -5.94 -12.49 10.35
C ASN A 3 -4.85 -11.40 10.48
N ILE A 4 -3.94 -11.27 9.50
CA ILE A 4 -2.84 -10.29 9.53
C ILE A 4 -3.37 -8.85 9.41
N LEU A 5 -4.23 -8.59 8.42
CA LEU A 5 -4.81 -7.26 8.19
C LEU A 5 -5.72 -6.83 9.34
N GLN A 6 -6.47 -7.76 9.93
CA GLN A 6 -7.41 -7.45 11.01
C GLN A 6 -6.74 -7.25 12.36
N ASN A 7 -5.69 -8.02 12.69
CA ASN A 7 -5.10 -8.01 14.03
C ASN A 7 -3.85 -7.13 14.18
N HIS A 8 -3.09 -6.88 13.09
CA HIS A 8 -1.88 -6.06 13.16
C HIS A 8 -2.03 -4.67 12.52
N TYR A 9 -3.02 -4.48 11.65
CA TYR A 9 -3.29 -3.20 10.99
C TYR A 9 -4.78 -2.81 11.00
N PRO A 10 -5.45 -2.84 12.17
CA PRO A 10 -6.84 -2.44 12.25
C PRO A 10 -7.01 -0.99 11.75
N GLU A 11 -8.09 -0.76 11.00
CA GLU A 11 -8.52 0.56 10.52
C GLU A 11 -7.63 1.28 9.48
N ARG A 12 -6.55 0.66 8.97
CA ARG A 12 -5.68 1.32 7.96
C ARG A 12 -6.31 1.51 6.58
N LEU A 13 -7.30 0.71 6.22
CA LEU A 13 -8.03 0.88 4.96
C LEU A 13 -9.15 1.90 5.15
N ALA A 14 -9.04 3.07 4.50
CA ALA A 14 -10.10 4.08 4.48
C ALA A 14 -11.16 3.77 3.42
N ILE A 15 -10.75 3.55 2.18
CA ILE A 15 -11.61 3.22 1.03
C ILE A 15 -10.86 2.32 0.05
N SER A 16 -11.59 1.48 -0.67
CA SER A 16 -11.10 0.56 -1.70
C SER A 16 -11.95 0.74 -2.95
N PHE A 17 -11.31 1.04 -4.07
CA PHE A 17 -11.97 1.15 -5.36
C PHE A 17 -11.66 -0.08 -6.21
N LEU A 18 -12.70 -0.78 -6.66
CA LEU A 18 -12.57 -1.84 -7.65
C LEU A 18 -12.90 -1.25 -9.02
N TYR A 19 -11.87 -1.02 -9.82
CA TYR A 19 -11.99 -0.42 -11.14
C TYR A 19 -12.26 -1.48 -12.21
N ASP A 20 -13.28 -1.25 -13.05
CA ASP A 20 -13.74 -2.11 -14.14
C ASP A 20 -13.88 -3.60 -13.78
N ALA A 21 -14.23 -3.89 -12.52
CA ALA A 21 -14.42 -5.24 -12.06
C ALA A 21 -15.66 -5.89 -12.72
N PRO A 22 -15.60 -7.15 -13.19
CA PRO A 22 -16.74 -7.83 -13.79
C PRO A 22 -17.99 -7.76 -12.91
N ARG A 23 -19.18 -7.49 -13.49
CA ARG A 23 -20.42 -7.25 -12.72
C ARG A 23 -20.82 -8.37 -11.76
N VAL A 24 -20.34 -9.60 -11.98
CA VAL A 24 -20.51 -10.71 -11.02
C VAL A 24 -19.91 -10.39 -9.64
N PHE A 25 -18.86 -9.58 -9.56
CA PHE A 25 -18.24 -9.17 -8.30
C PHE A 25 -19.14 -8.27 -7.48
N GLU A 26 -19.94 -7.39 -8.09
CA GLU A 26 -20.94 -6.62 -7.33
C GLU A 26 -22.00 -7.53 -6.71
N ALA A 27 -22.48 -8.52 -7.48
CA ALA A 27 -23.45 -9.49 -7.00
C ALA A 27 -22.87 -10.33 -5.85
N PHE A 28 -21.62 -10.77 -5.99
CA PHE A 28 -20.90 -11.46 -4.93
C PHE A 28 -20.72 -10.56 -3.69
N TRP A 29 -20.37 -9.29 -3.86
CA TRP A 29 -20.18 -8.35 -2.75
C TRP A 29 -21.46 -8.21 -1.92
N LYS A 30 -22.63 -8.16 -2.56
CA LYS A 30 -23.93 -8.16 -1.84
C LYS A 30 -24.11 -9.38 -0.92
N VAL A 31 -23.54 -10.53 -1.25
CA VAL A 31 -23.54 -11.73 -0.41
C VAL A 31 -22.51 -11.61 0.71
N VAL A 32 -21.32 -11.08 0.41
CA VAL A 32 -20.25 -10.83 1.41
C VAL A 32 -20.71 -9.90 2.53
N LYS A 33 -21.69 -9.02 2.27
CA LYS A 33 -22.33 -8.14 3.27
C LYS A 33 -22.75 -8.86 4.56
N TYR A 34 -23.15 -10.14 4.49
CA TYR A 34 -23.57 -10.89 5.67
C TYR A 34 -22.41 -11.38 6.55
N PHE A 35 -21.19 -11.39 6.02
CA PHE A 35 -19.98 -11.87 6.71
C PHE A 35 -19.11 -10.73 7.26
N LEU A 36 -19.32 -9.50 6.78
CA LEU A 36 -18.56 -8.31 7.18
C LEU A 36 -19.42 -7.36 7.98
N ASP A 37 -18.81 -6.59 8.88
CA ASP A 37 -19.48 -5.49 9.54
C ASP A 37 -19.80 -4.36 8.55
N GLN A 38 -20.81 -3.55 8.87
CA GLN A 38 -21.27 -2.49 7.99
C GLN A 38 -20.18 -1.47 7.66
N LYS A 39 -19.26 -1.16 8.59
CA LYS A 39 -18.20 -0.19 8.36
C LYS A 39 -17.21 -0.74 7.34
N THR A 40 -16.82 -2.01 7.44
CA THR A 40 -15.92 -2.66 6.47
C THR A 40 -16.59 -2.80 5.11
N PHE A 41 -17.87 -3.18 5.06
CA PHE A 41 -18.61 -3.33 3.81
C PHE A 41 -18.69 -2.01 3.01
N GLN A 42 -18.88 -0.88 3.69
CA GLN A 42 -18.99 0.44 3.08
C GLN A 42 -17.67 1.00 2.53
N LYS A 43 -16.52 0.40 2.87
CA LYS A 43 -15.22 0.84 2.35
C LYS A 43 -15.03 0.47 0.88
N VAL A 44 -15.80 -0.45 0.35
CA VAL A 44 -15.63 -0.97 -1.01
C VAL A 44 -16.59 -0.27 -1.97
N THR A 45 -16.01 0.35 -3.00
CA THR A 45 -16.70 1.08 -4.06
C THR A 45 -16.33 0.48 -5.41
N PHE A 46 -17.32 0.25 -6.26
CA PHE A 46 -17.10 -0.17 -7.64
C PHE A 46 -17.05 1.05 -8.56
N VAL A 47 -16.05 1.09 -9.44
CA VAL A 47 -15.87 2.16 -10.43
C VAL A 47 -15.83 1.54 -11.80
N TYR A 48 -16.52 2.16 -12.75
CA TYR A 48 -16.58 1.70 -14.13
C TYR A 48 -16.21 2.83 -15.08
N SER A 49 -15.32 2.55 -16.03
CA SER A 49 -14.86 3.52 -17.03
C SER A 49 -16.01 4.09 -17.87
N ASN A 50 -17.06 3.30 -18.10
CA ASN A 50 -18.27 3.67 -18.83
C ASN A 50 -19.34 4.39 -18.00
N ASN A 51 -19.11 4.62 -16.70
CA ASN A 51 -20.07 5.27 -15.80
C ASN A 51 -19.47 6.55 -15.21
N GLU A 52 -19.90 7.69 -15.74
CA GLU A 52 -19.43 9.03 -15.34
C GLU A 52 -19.62 9.33 -13.86
N GLU A 53 -20.71 8.88 -13.23
CA GLU A 53 -20.95 9.12 -11.81
C GLU A 53 -19.95 8.37 -10.93
N SER A 54 -19.60 7.14 -11.33
CA SER A 54 -18.60 6.35 -10.60
C SER A 54 -17.18 6.91 -10.76
N LYS A 55 -16.85 7.47 -11.93
CA LYS A 55 -15.58 8.17 -12.16
C LYS A 55 -15.48 9.46 -11.35
N LYS A 56 -16.55 10.26 -11.29
CA LYS A 56 -16.60 11.45 -10.41
C LYS A 56 -16.32 11.10 -8.95
N LEU A 57 -16.84 9.96 -8.47
CA LEU A 57 -16.55 9.48 -7.13
C LEU A 57 -15.06 9.13 -6.97
N LEU A 58 -14.43 8.49 -7.95
CA LEU A 58 -12.99 8.23 -7.92
C LEU A 58 -12.17 9.54 -7.87
N HIS A 59 -12.49 10.50 -8.74
CA HIS A 59 -11.81 11.81 -8.81
C HIS A 59 -12.05 12.72 -7.60
N LYS A 60 -13.07 12.45 -6.78
CA LYS A 60 -13.23 13.11 -5.48
C LYS A 60 -12.14 12.69 -4.48
N HIS A 61 -11.59 11.49 -4.65
CA HIS A 61 -10.59 10.92 -3.75
C HIS A 61 -9.17 10.94 -4.30
N PHE A 62 -9.01 11.00 -5.63
CA PHE A 62 -7.71 11.05 -6.31
C PHE A 62 -7.64 12.20 -7.29
N ASP A 63 -6.53 12.95 -7.24
CA ASP A 63 -6.26 14.01 -8.21
C ASP A 63 -5.95 13.39 -9.58
N PRO A 64 -6.62 13.83 -10.67
CA PRO A 64 -6.43 13.27 -12.00
C PRO A 64 -4.97 13.25 -12.47
N GLU A 65 -4.18 14.27 -12.14
CA GLU A 65 -2.77 14.38 -12.52
C GLU A 65 -1.86 13.32 -11.86
N THR A 66 -2.29 12.77 -10.72
CA THR A 66 -1.55 11.73 -9.98
C THR A 66 -2.03 10.33 -10.30
N LEU A 67 -3.28 10.21 -10.77
CA LEU A 67 -3.92 8.94 -11.06
C LEU A 67 -3.45 8.41 -12.43
N PRO A 68 -3.00 7.15 -12.54
CA PRO A 68 -2.62 6.56 -13.82
C PRO A 68 -3.75 6.60 -14.85
N VAL A 69 -3.37 6.77 -16.12
CA VAL A 69 -4.31 6.76 -17.25
C VAL A 69 -5.16 5.49 -17.33
N GLU A 70 -4.62 4.34 -16.89
CA GLU A 70 -5.31 3.04 -16.86
C GLU A 70 -6.54 3.03 -15.93
N PHE A 71 -6.54 3.91 -14.91
CA PHE A 71 -7.65 4.07 -13.98
C PHE A 71 -8.49 5.33 -14.29
N GLY A 72 -8.32 5.91 -15.48
CA GLY A 72 -9.05 7.10 -15.93
C GLY A 72 -8.46 8.43 -15.45
N GLY A 73 -7.20 8.46 -15.02
CA GLY A 73 -6.48 9.70 -14.72
C GLY A 73 -5.71 10.28 -15.91
N GLU A 74 -4.79 11.20 -15.61
CA GLU A 74 -3.96 11.92 -16.59
C GLU A 74 -2.47 11.60 -16.42
N ASN A 75 -2.09 10.87 -15.37
CA ASN A 75 -0.71 10.47 -15.14
C ASN A 75 -0.30 9.40 -16.15
N LYS A 76 0.57 9.77 -17.08
CA LYS A 76 1.28 8.84 -17.94
C LYS A 76 2.42 8.24 -17.11
N THR A 77 2.07 7.27 -16.29
CA THR A 77 3.08 6.49 -15.57
C THR A 77 3.86 5.70 -16.62
N GLU A 78 5.19 5.80 -16.61
CA GLU A 78 6.04 4.90 -17.37
C GLU A 78 5.76 3.45 -16.93
N GLU A 79 5.97 2.47 -17.81
CA GLU A 79 5.79 1.06 -17.47
C GLU A 79 6.59 0.72 -16.21
N TYR A 80 5.97 -0.03 -15.28
CA TYR A 80 6.61 -0.36 -14.01
C TYR A 80 7.91 -1.15 -14.22
N ASP A 81 9.05 -0.54 -13.91
CA ASP A 81 10.36 -1.19 -13.86
C ASP A 81 10.69 -1.59 -12.41
N HIS A 82 10.76 -2.91 -12.18
CA HIS A 82 11.05 -3.47 -10.87
C HIS A 82 12.45 -3.11 -10.35
N ASP A 83 13.46 -3.12 -11.23
CA ASP A 83 14.86 -2.89 -10.86
C ASP A 83 15.08 -1.43 -10.50
N GLU A 84 14.47 -0.51 -11.25
CA GLU A 84 14.50 0.92 -10.93
C GLU A 84 13.78 1.21 -9.62
N PHE A 85 12.57 0.66 -9.44
CA PHE A 85 11.78 0.86 -8.23
C PHE A 85 12.49 0.32 -6.97
N SER A 86 13.11 -0.86 -7.05
CA SER A 86 13.85 -1.46 -5.93
C SER A 86 15.04 -0.61 -5.48
N LYS A 87 15.80 -0.05 -6.45
CA LYS A 87 16.90 0.88 -6.16
C LYS A 87 16.41 2.16 -5.52
N MET A 88 15.27 2.69 -5.99
CA MET A 88 14.64 3.87 -5.41
C MET A 88 14.23 3.61 -3.95
N MET A 89 13.53 2.51 -3.67
CA MET A 89 13.13 2.12 -2.31
C MET A 89 14.33 2.00 -1.36
N THR A 90 15.38 1.30 -1.78
CA THR A 90 16.62 1.14 -0.98
C THR A 90 17.27 2.49 -0.67
N SER A 91 17.29 3.39 -1.66
CA SER A 91 17.87 4.71 -1.50
C SER A 91 17.06 5.57 -0.54
N ASP A 92 15.73 5.49 -0.61
CA ASP A 92 14.84 6.22 0.29
C ASP A 92 14.92 5.68 1.73
N ASP A 93 15.00 4.36 1.92
CA ASP A 93 15.22 3.75 3.23
C ASP A 93 16.51 4.27 3.90
N MET A 94 17.60 4.40 3.14
CA MET A 94 18.85 5.00 3.64
C MET A 94 18.67 6.47 4.02
N LYS A 95 17.96 7.25 3.20
CA LYS A 95 17.68 8.67 3.50
C LYS A 95 16.85 8.81 4.76
N PHE A 96 15.75 8.07 4.89
CA PHE A 96 14.89 8.10 6.08
C PHE A 96 15.67 7.69 7.33
N ALA A 97 16.48 6.62 7.27
CA ALA A 97 17.32 6.22 8.39
C ALA A 97 18.28 7.33 8.82
N SER A 98 18.93 8.00 7.86
CA SER A 98 19.84 9.12 8.16
C SER A 98 19.12 10.36 8.72
N PHE A 99 17.92 10.67 8.21
CA PHE A 99 17.08 11.78 8.68
C PHE A 99 16.70 11.57 10.15
N TRP A 100 16.15 10.42 10.50
CA TRP A 100 15.74 10.11 11.88
C TRP A 100 16.94 10.04 12.84
N ALA A 101 18.07 9.50 12.42
CA ALA A 101 19.29 9.50 13.22
C ALA A 101 19.80 10.93 13.52
N SER A 102 19.60 11.87 12.60
CA SER A 102 20.00 13.27 12.79
C SER A 102 19.09 14.05 13.73
N GLU A 103 17.78 13.75 13.79
CA GLU A 103 16.86 14.36 14.76
C GLU A 103 17.19 13.97 16.20
N GLU A 104 17.57 12.71 16.44
CA GLU A 104 18.00 12.25 17.77
C GLU A 104 19.25 13.00 18.28
N THR A 105 20.11 13.49 17.37
CA THR A 105 21.32 14.23 17.75
C THR A 105 21.10 15.72 18.03
N ASN A 106 19.99 16.31 17.56
CA ASN A 106 19.68 17.73 17.74
C ASN A 106 18.81 18.03 18.97
N GLY A 107 18.35 17.01 19.69
CA GLY A 107 17.69 17.13 20.99
C GLY A 107 18.62 16.77 22.15
N ALA A 108 19.27 17.75 22.78
CA ALA A 108 20.06 17.53 24.00
C ALA A 108 19.17 17.60 25.28
N PRO A 109 19.62 17.09 26.45
CA PRO A 109 19.39 15.72 26.91
C PRO A 109 18.51 15.66 28.18
N ASN A 110 17.80 14.55 28.42
CA ASN A 110 17.50 14.13 29.80
C ASN A 110 17.56 12.59 29.91
N ASP A 111 18.32 12.20 30.92
CA ASP A 111 18.81 10.88 31.28
C ASP A 111 17.69 9.87 31.60
N VAL A 112 17.64 8.76 30.87
CA VAL A 112 17.44 7.41 31.44
C VAL A 112 18.23 6.41 30.59
N ARG A 113 19.36 5.96 31.12
CA ARG A 113 20.05 4.72 30.72
C ARG A 113 19.09 3.54 30.64
N ILE A 114 18.85 3.01 29.45
CA ILE A 114 18.77 1.55 29.25
C ILE A 114 19.71 1.21 28.09
N GLY A 115 20.80 0.53 28.42
CA GLY A 115 21.79 0.12 27.44
C GLY A 115 21.22 -0.82 26.40
N HIS A 116 21.78 -0.78 25.20
CA HIS A 116 22.62 -1.85 24.70
C HIS A 116 23.54 -1.31 23.61
N SER A 117 24.77 -1.81 23.66
CA SER A 117 25.92 -1.48 22.84
C SER A 117 25.72 -1.80 21.37
N ALA A 118 26.35 -0.97 20.54
CA ALA A 118 26.72 -1.09 19.14
C ALA A 118 26.62 -2.47 18.47
N SER A 119 26.26 -2.39 17.17
CA SER A 119 26.37 -3.41 16.13
C SER A 119 25.25 -4.43 16.10
N ARG A 120 24.11 -4.03 15.53
CA ARG A 120 23.34 -4.94 14.70
C ARG A 120 23.48 -4.44 13.27
N GLU A 121 24.21 -5.19 12.46
CA GLU A 121 23.96 -5.20 11.02
C GLU A 121 22.43 -5.29 10.86
N VAL A 122 21.86 -4.37 10.09
CA VAL A 122 20.48 -4.54 9.64
C VAL A 122 20.51 -5.80 8.80
N GLU A 123 20.13 -6.94 9.38
CA GLU A 123 19.90 -8.18 8.66
C GLU A 123 18.78 -7.86 7.67
N VAL A 124 19.18 -7.59 6.42
CA VAL A 124 18.29 -7.55 5.28
C VAL A 124 17.59 -8.89 5.29
N ALA A 125 16.29 -8.89 5.58
CA ALA A 125 15.47 -10.08 5.52
C ALA A 125 15.75 -10.78 4.19
N SER A 126 16.20 -12.02 4.26
CA SER A 126 16.61 -12.77 3.07
C SER A 126 15.49 -12.74 2.04
N GLU A 127 15.83 -12.36 0.81
CA GLU A 127 14.90 -12.44 -0.32
C GLU A 127 14.30 -13.84 -0.37
N PRO A 128 12.97 -13.98 -0.57
CA PRO A 128 12.39 -15.29 -0.81
C PRO A 128 13.03 -15.85 -2.08
N SER A 129 13.76 -16.96 -1.93
CA SER A 129 14.34 -17.69 -3.05
C SER A 129 13.23 -18.05 -4.05
N TYR A 130 13.25 -17.46 -5.23
CA TYR A 130 12.39 -17.89 -6.32
C TYR A 130 12.82 -19.30 -6.75
N VAL A 131 12.04 -20.30 -6.35
CA VAL A 131 12.15 -21.64 -6.90
C VAL A 131 11.56 -21.59 -8.30
N SER A 132 12.41 -21.64 -9.32
CA SER A 132 12.02 -21.83 -10.70
C SER A 132 11.37 -23.21 -10.85
N ALA A 133 10.06 -23.22 -11.06
CA ALA A 133 9.35 -24.42 -11.50
C ALA A 133 9.77 -24.71 -12.95
N GLN A 134 10.69 -25.65 -13.14
CA GLN A 134 10.94 -26.26 -14.44
C GLN A 134 9.76 -27.15 -14.79
N ALA A 135 9.06 -26.82 -15.88
CA ALA A 135 8.08 -27.70 -16.50
C ALA A 135 8.83 -28.74 -17.36
N ASN A 136 8.57 -30.02 -17.10
CA ASN A 136 8.79 -31.14 -18.03
C ASN A 136 7.48 -31.46 -18.73
#